data_AF-A0A6P7KER8-F1
#
_entry.id   AF-A0A6P7KER8-F1
#
_cell.length_a   1.000
_cell.length_b   1.000
_cell.length_c   1.000
_cell.angle_alpha   90.00
_cell.angle_beta   90.00
_cell.angle_gamma   90.00
#
_symmetry.space_group_name_H-M   'P 1'
#
loop_
_entity.id
_entity.type
_entity.pdbx_description
1 polymer ?
#
loop_
_entity_poly.entity_id
_entity_poly.type
_entity_poly.pdbx_seq_one_letter_code
_entity_poly.pdbx_strand_id
1 'polypeptide(L)'
;MDGKQCCVKVSVQPSRGLVDEKFVVLVQNAFPGFQLTVHAHHQCEDGHGWEAFGHYTADATGTVNVSEDPSLGGTYSGAEPMGLLWSLRPVPGSKPGLRMRKKNVQTPMEITVSVYQGHQTEGFVDQVPLTGVVVERWYMAPGVQRIPISEDGLTATLFLPSGPGPFPGLLDLWGSEGQLVEYRAALLASHGIASLALDYLTPKITMETGKMVDNQYFETAYRVLQQHPQVLGSRIAMLGLSFGISVTLKMAVYSQVVKLRCAVCINGTHVQPVDGFLEELFGYFKKNAGKIRFSEEKEAIFQDLPLPIPTDRSLKVDSQLCGAGRRWSTLVLRRTPGRRCWPS
;
A
#
# COMPACT_ATOMS: atom_id res chain seq x y z
N MET A 1 36.17 34.87 19.65
CA MET A 1 35.25 33.82 20.11
C MET A 1 35.42 32.67 19.15
N ASP A 2 36.11 31.62 19.59
CA ASP A 2 36.37 30.45 18.75
C ASP A 2 35.04 29.80 18.37
N GLY A 3 34.72 29.88 17.09
CA GLY A 3 33.52 29.27 16.52
C GLY A 3 33.64 27.76 16.58
N LYS A 4 33.19 27.16 17.69
CA LYS A 4 32.95 25.72 17.76
C LYS A 4 31.94 25.37 16.68
N GLN A 5 32.42 24.85 15.56
CA GLN A 5 31.57 24.32 14.50
C GLN A 5 30.79 23.14 15.07
N CYS A 6 29.47 23.29 15.14
CA CYS A 6 28.56 22.27 15.64
C CYS A 6 28.57 21.09 14.66
N CYS A 7 29.12 19.94 15.05
CA CYS A 7 29.11 18.73 14.23
C CYS A 7 27.82 17.94 14.48
N VAL A 8 26.70 18.51 14.02
CA VAL A 8 25.38 17.88 14.14
C VAL A 8 25.42 16.53 13.44
N LYS A 9 24.92 15.50 14.12
CA LYS A 9 24.89 14.12 13.62
C LYS A 9 23.46 13.63 13.61
N VAL A 10 23.01 13.08 12.48
CA VAL A 10 21.76 12.32 12.40
C VAL A 10 22.06 10.83 12.35
N SER A 11 21.24 10.03 13.02
CA SER A 11 21.29 8.57 12.95
C SER A 11 19.88 8.00 12.88
N VAL A 12 19.73 6.90 12.15
CA VAL A 12 18.44 6.22 11.97
C VAL A 12 18.61 4.74 12.25
N GLN A 13 17.74 4.18 13.10
CA GLN A 13 17.81 2.76 13.47
C GLN A 13 16.42 2.09 13.45
N PRO A 14 16.27 0.95 12.75
CA PRO A 14 17.27 0.34 11.87
C PRO A 14 17.47 1.18 10.59
N SER A 15 18.69 1.24 10.05
CA SER A 15 18.97 1.94 8.78
C SER A 15 18.44 1.18 7.56
N ARG A 16 18.27 -0.14 7.69
CA ARG A 16 17.66 -1.03 6.70
C ARG A 16 16.57 -1.84 7.39
N GLY A 17 15.35 -1.77 6.90
CA GLY A 17 14.21 -2.48 7.49
C GLY A 17 13.06 -2.59 6.49
N LEU A 18 11.98 -3.28 6.84
CA LEU A 18 10.80 -3.31 5.98
C LEU A 18 10.11 -1.93 5.96
N VAL A 19 9.34 -1.64 4.91
CA VAL A 19 8.62 -0.36 4.78
C VAL A 19 7.52 -0.19 5.83
N ASP A 20 7.02 -1.29 6.39
CA ASP A 20 6.04 -1.31 7.48
C ASP A 20 6.67 -1.46 8.87
N GLU A 21 8.01 -1.49 8.95
CA GLU A 21 8.77 -1.50 10.19
C GLU A 21 9.04 -0.06 10.67
N LYS A 22 8.86 0.17 11.98
CA LYS A 22 9.18 1.45 12.61
C LYS A 22 10.70 1.66 12.64
N PHE A 23 11.12 2.92 12.61
CA PHE A 23 12.50 3.29 12.89
C PHE A 23 12.55 4.55 13.75
N VAL A 24 13.70 4.74 14.40
CA VAL A 24 13.99 5.88 15.26
C VAL A 24 14.96 6.80 14.56
N VAL A 25 14.67 8.11 14.54
CA VAL A 25 15.60 9.14 14.05
C VAL A 25 16.07 9.97 15.23
N LEU A 26 17.39 9.99 15.44
CA LEU A 26 18.05 10.77 16.48
C LEU A 26 18.96 11.80 15.83
N VAL A 27 18.80 13.07 16.22
CA VAL A 27 19.74 14.14 15.92
C VAL A 27 20.50 14.47 17.22
N GLN A 28 21.82 14.50 17.15
CA GLN A 28 22.71 14.71 18.29
C GLN A 28 23.75 15.77 17.98
N ASN A 29 24.43 16.24 19.03
CA ASN A 29 25.49 17.26 18.95
C ASN A 29 25.01 18.59 18.35
N ALA A 30 23.73 18.93 18.52
CA ALA A 30 23.24 20.29 18.29
C ALA A 30 23.56 21.17 19.51
N PHE A 31 23.45 22.50 19.37
CA PHE A 31 23.46 23.36 20.55
C PHE A 31 22.15 23.20 21.34
N PRO A 32 22.17 23.33 22.67
CA PRO A 32 20.93 23.38 23.45
C PRO A 32 19.98 24.47 22.94
N GLY A 33 18.71 24.14 22.75
CA GLY A 33 17.71 25.06 22.19
C GLY A 33 17.86 25.34 20.70
N PHE A 34 18.75 24.65 19.98
CA PHE A 34 18.95 24.84 18.55
C PHE A 34 17.73 24.39 17.77
N GLN A 35 17.16 25.29 16.97
CA GLN A 35 16.05 25.00 16.08
C GLN A 35 16.56 24.31 14.82
N LEU A 36 15.90 23.22 14.43
CA LEU A 36 16.25 22.45 13.25
C LEU A 36 15.01 21.88 12.56
N THR A 37 15.15 21.59 11.27
CA THR A 37 14.18 20.82 10.49
C THR A 37 14.78 19.46 10.17
N VAL A 38 14.04 18.39 10.46
CA VAL A 38 14.35 17.06 9.94
C VAL A 38 13.48 16.82 8.72
N HIS A 39 14.13 16.61 7.57
CA HIS A 39 13.51 16.43 6.26
C HIS A 39 13.74 15.00 5.78
N ALA A 40 12.72 14.41 5.18
CA ALA A 40 12.78 13.12 4.51
C ALA A 40 12.41 13.31 3.04
N HIS A 41 13.26 12.81 2.15
CA HIS A 41 13.06 12.88 0.70
C HIS A 41 13.13 11.49 0.07
N HIS A 42 12.22 11.20 -0.84
CA HIS A 42 12.23 9.98 -1.66
C HIS A 42 11.94 10.31 -3.13
N GLN A 43 12.80 9.84 -4.02
CA GLN A 43 12.57 9.86 -5.45
C GLN A 43 11.89 8.56 -5.87
N CYS A 44 10.60 8.60 -6.26
CA CYS A 44 9.89 7.38 -6.62
C CYS A 44 10.27 6.86 -8.01
N GLU A 45 9.93 5.60 -8.28
CA GLU A 45 10.22 4.91 -9.55
C GLU A 45 9.51 5.52 -10.78
N ASP A 46 8.56 6.42 -10.55
CA ASP A 46 7.91 7.22 -11.60
C ASP A 46 8.63 8.54 -11.91
N GLY A 47 9.77 8.81 -11.26
CA GLY A 47 10.55 10.02 -11.47
C GLY A 47 10.00 11.26 -10.75
N HIS A 48 9.14 11.07 -9.75
CA HIS A 48 8.59 12.16 -8.95
C HIS A 48 9.17 12.18 -7.53
N GLY A 49 9.56 13.36 -7.07
CA GLY A 49 10.07 13.58 -5.71
C GLY A 49 8.93 13.70 -4.69
N TRP A 50 9.14 13.10 -3.53
CA TRP A 50 8.25 13.17 -2.37
C TRP A 50 9.03 13.64 -1.16
N GLU A 51 8.43 14.53 -0.37
CA GLU A 51 9.05 15.08 0.82
C GLU A 51 8.11 15.12 2.03
N ALA A 52 8.72 15.03 3.21
CA ALA A 52 8.09 15.26 4.50
C ALA A 52 9.10 15.98 5.39
N PHE A 53 8.63 16.78 6.33
CA PHE A 53 9.52 17.40 7.30
C PHE A 53 8.79 17.74 8.59
N GLY A 54 9.54 17.72 9.68
CA GLY A 54 9.11 18.16 11.00
C GLY A 54 10.07 19.21 11.57
N HIS A 55 9.53 20.13 12.35
CA HIS A 55 10.28 21.19 13.04
C HIS A 55 10.54 20.80 14.49
N TYR A 56 11.79 20.93 14.94
CA TYR A 56 12.21 20.50 16.26
C TYR A 56 13.10 21.54 16.93
N THR A 57 13.19 21.45 18.25
CA THR A 57 14.14 22.24 19.05
C THR A 57 14.94 21.26 19.90
N ALA A 58 16.27 21.31 19.79
CA ALA A 58 17.14 20.43 20.56
C ALA A 58 17.00 20.68 22.06
N ASP A 59 17.00 19.60 22.84
CA ASP A 59 16.91 19.62 24.29
C ASP A 59 18.15 20.25 24.95
N ALA A 60 18.20 20.24 26.28
CA ALA A 60 19.34 20.77 27.05
C ALA A 60 20.66 20.04 26.79
N THR A 61 20.62 18.82 26.23
CA THR A 61 21.78 18.02 25.86
C THR A 61 22.21 18.20 24.40
N GLY A 62 21.43 18.95 23.61
CA GLY A 62 21.69 19.09 22.17
C GLY A 62 21.16 17.93 21.34
N THR A 63 20.12 17.24 21.83
CA THR A 63 19.51 16.06 21.20
C THR A 63 18.08 16.35 20.75
N VAL A 64 17.68 15.74 19.64
CA VAL A 64 16.27 15.59 19.23
C VAL A 64 16.01 14.11 18.96
N ASN A 65 15.03 13.55 19.64
CA ASN A 65 14.46 12.24 19.31
C ASN A 65 13.18 12.45 18.50
N VAL A 66 13.27 12.40 17.17
CA VAL A 66 12.13 12.64 16.26
C VAL A 66 10.95 11.71 16.54
N SER A 67 11.23 10.54 17.14
CA SER A 67 10.20 9.56 17.46
C SER A 67 9.39 9.87 18.72
N GLU A 68 9.93 10.70 19.62
CA GLU A 68 9.32 11.00 20.93
C GLU A 68 9.01 12.49 21.08
N ASP A 69 9.88 13.34 20.54
CA ASP A 69 9.74 14.78 20.59
C ASP A 69 8.63 15.25 19.64
N PRO A 70 7.79 16.21 20.06
CA PRO A 70 6.72 16.70 19.22
C PRO A 70 7.28 17.58 18.10
N SER A 71 6.87 17.29 16.86
CA SER A 71 7.08 18.22 15.74
C SER A 71 6.25 19.50 15.99
N LEU A 72 6.90 20.65 15.92
CA LEU A 72 6.29 21.98 16.13
C LEU A 72 5.61 22.51 14.87
N GLY A 73 5.79 21.86 13.72
CA GLY A 73 5.32 22.33 12.42
C GLY A 73 5.89 21.52 11.27
N GLY A 74 5.40 21.79 10.06
CA GLY A 74 5.81 21.10 8.84
C GLY A 74 4.71 20.26 8.21
N THR A 75 5.05 19.09 7.67
CA THR A 75 4.05 18.20 7.05
C THR A 75 3.22 17.44 8.08
N TYR A 76 3.62 17.47 9.36
CA TYR A 76 2.91 16.93 10.52
C TYR A 76 3.33 17.68 11.80
N SER A 77 2.54 17.54 12.87
CA SER A 77 2.79 18.13 14.19
C SER A 77 2.48 17.13 15.30
N GLY A 78 3.07 17.33 16.48
CA GLY A 78 2.95 16.42 17.62
C GLY A 78 3.95 15.28 17.59
N ALA A 79 3.92 14.42 18.62
CA ALA A 79 4.79 13.27 18.76
C ALA A 79 4.30 12.11 17.86
N GLU A 80 4.78 12.10 16.62
CA GLU A 80 4.34 11.18 15.57
C GLU A 80 5.57 10.40 15.03
N PRO A 81 5.87 9.20 15.57
CA PRO A 81 7.15 8.53 15.31
C PRO A 81 7.48 8.24 13.85
N MET A 82 6.45 8.09 13.02
CA MET A 82 6.57 7.82 11.59
C MET A 82 6.08 8.99 10.73
N GLY A 83 6.00 10.19 11.29
CA GLY A 83 5.58 11.43 10.61
C GLY A 83 6.32 11.64 9.30
N LEU A 84 7.64 11.47 9.32
CA LEU A 84 8.52 11.58 8.14
C LEU A 84 8.20 10.59 7.00
N LEU A 85 7.41 9.53 7.23
CA LEU A 85 6.99 8.61 6.17
C LEU A 85 5.53 8.80 5.76
N TRP A 86 4.61 8.77 6.73
CA TRP A 86 3.18 8.80 6.37
C TRP A 86 2.76 10.18 5.85
N SER A 87 3.47 11.26 6.24
CA SER A 87 3.15 12.61 5.80
C SER A 87 3.88 13.03 4.52
N LEU A 88 4.60 12.12 3.86
CA LEU A 88 5.23 12.39 2.56
C LEU A 88 4.17 12.92 1.58
N ARG A 89 4.51 14.02 0.92
CA ARG A 89 3.70 14.68 -0.10
C ARG A 89 4.56 14.91 -1.35
N PRO A 90 3.96 15.10 -2.53
CA PRO A 90 4.74 15.50 -3.70
C PRO A 90 5.50 16.80 -3.41
N VAL A 91 6.74 16.91 -3.90
CA VAL A 91 7.53 18.14 -3.75
C VAL A 91 6.81 19.33 -4.39
N PRO A 92 6.97 20.57 -3.88
CA PRO A 92 6.36 21.76 -4.47
C PRO A 92 6.62 21.86 -5.98
N GLY A 93 5.61 22.29 -6.74
CA GLY A 93 5.67 22.35 -8.21
C GLY A 93 5.36 21.03 -8.93
N SER A 94 5.11 19.94 -8.21
CA SER A 94 4.67 18.67 -8.81
C SER A 94 3.29 18.77 -9.47
N LYS A 95 3.07 17.95 -10.50
CA LYS A 95 1.75 17.81 -11.13
C LYS A 95 0.70 17.29 -10.12
N PRO A 96 -0.57 17.71 -10.23
CA PRO A 96 -1.64 17.19 -9.36
C PRO A 96 -1.93 15.71 -9.65
N GLY A 97 -2.55 15.03 -8.68
CA GLY A 97 -3.01 13.65 -8.84
C GLY A 97 -1.90 12.58 -8.85
N LEU A 98 -0.71 12.92 -8.36
CA LEU A 98 0.38 11.95 -8.22
C LEU A 98 0.08 10.89 -7.17
N ARG A 99 0.48 9.66 -7.50
CA ARG A 99 0.44 8.51 -6.60
C ARG A 99 1.83 7.90 -6.50
N MET A 100 2.28 7.63 -5.29
CA MET A 100 3.50 6.85 -5.08
C MET A 100 3.21 5.39 -5.41
N ARG A 101 4.02 4.82 -6.31
CA ARG A 101 3.92 3.41 -6.72
C ARG A 101 5.26 2.72 -6.52
N LYS A 102 5.20 1.47 -6.06
CA LYS A 102 6.33 0.56 -6.01
C LYS A 102 6.14 -0.52 -7.07
N LYS A 103 6.93 -0.48 -8.14
CA LYS A 103 6.87 -1.45 -9.24
C LYS A 103 7.88 -2.57 -9.03
N ASN A 104 9.10 -2.25 -8.57
CA ASN A 104 10.14 -3.25 -8.33
C ASN A 104 10.33 -3.55 -6.84
N VAL A 105 9.61 -4.56 -6.34
CA VAL A 105 9.68 -5.01 -4.93
C VAL A 105 11.05 -5.57 -4.51
N GLN A 106 11.93 -5.89 -5.46
CA GLN A 106 13.28 -6.42 -5.19
C GLN A 106 14.31 -5.30 -4.89
N THR A 107 13.89 -4.05 -4.93
CA THR A 107 14.72 -2.88 -4.57
C THR A 107 14.07 -2.14 -3.41
N PRO A 108 14.84 -1.46 -2.53
CA PRO A 108 14.26 -0.69 -1.45
C PRO A 108 13.60 0.60 -1.96
N MET A 109 12.76 1.19 -1.11
CA MET A 109 12.47 2.62 -1.12
C MET A 109 13.59 3.30 -0.33
N GLU A 110 14.45 4.06 -1.03
CA GLU A 110 15.51 4.84 -0.41
C GLU A 110 14.98 6.19 0.06
N ILE A 111 15.17 6.50 1.34
CA ILE A 111 14.75 7.76 1.94
C ILE A 111 16.00 8.48 2.43
N THR A 112 16.24 9.67 1.89
CA THR A 112 17.28 10.56 2.39
C THR A 112 16.71 11.36 3.56
N VAL A 113 17.26 11.15 4.75
CA VAL A 113 16.93 11.92 5.96
C VAL A 113 18.01 12.97 6.18
N SER A 114 17.63 14.24 6.08
CA SER A 114 18.53 15.39 6.16
C SER A 114 18.14 16.31 7.33
N VAL A 115 19.12 16.97 7.93
CA VAL A 115 18.90 17.97 8.99
C VAL A 115 19.30 19.35 8.48
N TYR A 116 18.40 20.32 8.61
CA TYR A 116 18.61 21.71 8.21
C TYR A 116 18.55 22.64 9.43
N GLN A 117 19.25 23.79 9.34
CA GLN A 117 19.25 24.80 10.39
C GLN A 117 17.96 25.63 10.37
N GLY A 118 17.34 25.82 11.54
CA GLY A 118 16.10 26.58 11.70
C GLY A 118 14.85 25.79 11.29
N HIS A 119 13.68 26.39 11.50
CA HIS A 119 12.38 25.82 11.10
C HIS A 119 12.03 26.18 9.67
N GLN A 120 12.67 25.48 8.73
CA GLN A 120 12.48 25.69 7.29
C GLN A 120 11.25 24.96 6.75
N THR A 121 10.54 25.56 5.79
CA THR A 121 9.32 25.01 5.19
C THR A 121 9.42 24.73 3.69
N GLU A 122 10.46 25.25 3.03
CA GLU A 122 10.65 25.17 1.58
C GLU A 122 12.14 25.35 1.22
N GLY A 123 12.47 25.16 -0.07
CA GLY A 123 13.81 25.41 -0.59
C GLY A 123 14.87 24.40 -0.15
N PHE A 124 14.48 23.19 0.26
CA PHE A 124 15.42 22.16 0.73
C PHE A 124 16.43 21.74 -0.34
N VAL A 125 16.07 21.84 -1.63
CA VAL A 125 16.93 21.49 -2.78
C VAL A 125 18.09 22.48 -2.96
N ASP A 126 17.86 23.76 -2.66
CA ASP A 126 18.84 24.83 -2.86
C ASP A 126 19.74 25.04 -1.63
N GLN A 127 19.48 24.32 -0.55
CA GLN A 127 20.16 24.46 0.73
C GLN A 127 21.06 23.27 1.04
N VAL A 128 22.20 23.56 1.66
CA VAL A 128 23.12 22.53 2.12
C VAL A 128 22.66 22.03 3.50
N PRO A 129 22.34 20.73 3.65
CA PRO A 129 21.98 20.18 4.96
C PRO A 129 23.20 20.19 5.90
N LEU A 130 22.94 20.31 7.20
CA LEU A 130 23.97 20.17 8.24
C LEU A 130 24.55 18.75 8.26
N THR A 131 23.71 17.76 7.99
CA THR A 131 24.04 16.34 7.96
C THR A 131 22.90 15.56 7.30
N GLY A 132 23.16 14.36 6.80
CA GLY A 132 22.14 13.50 6.23
C GLY A 132 22.57 12.03 6.17
N VAL A 133 21.58 11.14 6.14
CA VAL A 133 21.78 9.69 5.94
C VAL A 133 20.77 9.18 4.93
N VAL A 134 21.11 8.12 4.21
CA VAL A 134 20.14 7.35 3.42
C VAL A 134 19.72 6.12 4.22
N VAL A 135 18.41 5.87 4.27
CA VAL A 135 17.85 4.64 4.84
C VAL A 135 17.06 3.86 3.79
N GLU A 136 17.09 2.54 3.91
CA GLU A 136 16.42 1.63 2.98
C GLU A 136 15.16 1.05 3.63
N ARG A 137 14.02 1.18 2.97
CA ARG A 137 12.74 0.57 3.33
C ARG A 137 12.36 -0.51 2.32
N TRP A 138 12.47 -1.77 2.70
CA TRP A 138 12.29 -2.92 1.82
C TRP A 138 10.83 -3.39 1.79
N TYR A 139 10.39 -3.89 0.63
CA TYR A 139 9.07 -4.53 0.46
C TYR A 139 9.15 -6.06 0.52
N MET A 140 10.36 -6.61 0.50
CA MET A 140 10.63 -8.04 0.61
C MET A 140 11.66 -8.26 1.71
N ALA A 141 11.31 -9.07 2.70
CA ALA A 141 12.25 -9.51 3.74
C ALA A 141 13.32 -10.46 3.15
N PRO A 142 14.49 -10.55 3.79
CA PRO A 142 15.50 -11.52 3.42
C PRO A 142 14.95 -12.96 3.35
N GLY A 143 15.24 -13.64 2.25
CA GLY A 143 14.82 -15.03 2.03
C GLY A 143 13.40 -15.22 1.49
N VAL A 144 12.59 -14.16 1.36
CA VAL A 144 11.32 -14.23 0.63
C VAL A 144 11.61 -14.51 -0.84
N GLN A 145 10.97 -15.54 -1.39
CA GLN A 145 11.11 -15.89 -2.81
C GLN A 145 10.04 -15.20 -3.63
N ARG A 146 10.43 -14.65 -4.79
CA ARG A 146 9.54 -14.09 -5.80
C ARG A 146 9.53 -15.01 -7.02
N ILE A 147 8.38 -15.58 -7.33
CA ILE A 147 8.20 -16.59 -8.39
C ILE A 147 7.15 -16.06 -9.38
N PRO A 148 7.58 -15.47 -10.51
CA PRO A 148 6.66 -15.09 -11.58
C PRO A 148 5.97 -16.31 -12.16
N ILE A 149 4.66 -16.22 -12.41
CA ILE A 149 3.84 -17.26 -13.02
C ILE A 149 3.25 -16.70 -14.31
N SER A 150 3.59 -17.33 -15.42
CA SER A 150 3.04 -17.03 -16.76
C SER A 150 2.43 -18.27 -17.43
N GLU A 151 2.39 -19.39 -16.72
CA GLU A 151 1.78 -20.64 -17.19
C GLU A 151 0.25 -20.59 -17.03
N ASP A 152 -0.46 -21.47 -17.74
CA ASP A 152 -1.93 -21.57 -17.74
C ASP A 152 -2.67 -20.25 -18.05
N GLY A 153 -2.01 -19.36 -18.81
CA GLY A 153 -2.55 -18.06 -19.20
C GLY A 153 -2.56 -17.01 -18.07
N LEU A 154 -2.08 -17.35 -16.88
CA LEU A 154 -2.03 -16.44 -15.73
C LEU A 154 -0.98 -15.34 -15.94
N THR A 155 -1.28 -14.15 -15.42
CA THR A 155 -0.28 -13.10 -15.18
C THR A 155 -0.25 -12.85 -13.69
N ALA A 156 0.68 -13.51 -13.00
CA ALA A 156 0.73 -13.51 -11.54
C ALA A 156 2.17 -13.60 -11.02
N THR A 157 2.36 -13.27 -9.75
CA THR A 157 3.62 -13.51 -9.04
C THR A 157 3.31 -14.10 -7.67
N LEU A 158 3.87 -15.29 -7.40
CA LEU A 158 3.81 -15.93 -6.09
C LEU A 158 4.98 -15.47 -5.23
N PHE A 159 4.68 -15.03 -4.02
CA PHE A 159 5.67 -14.74 -3.00
C PHE A 159 5.61 -15.81 -1.91
N LEU A 160 6.74 -16.44 -1.61
CA LEU A 160 6.86 -17.45 -0.56
C LEU A 160 7.69 -16.91 0.60
N PRO A 161 7.21 -17.02 1.85
CA PRO A 161 8.00 -16.71 3.03
C PRO A 161 9.27 -17.55 3.09
N SER A 162 10.27 -17.07 3.83
CA SER A 162 11.44 -17.86 4.17
C SER A 162 11.08 -18.98 5.17
N GLY A 163 11.80 -20.09 5.10
CA GLY A 163 11.63 -21.23 6.01
C GLY A 163 10.95 -22.46 5.39
N PRO A 164 10.68 -23.50 6.20
CA PRO A 164 10.27 -24.81 5.68
C PRO A 164 8.83 -24.88 5.17
N GLY A 165 7.96 -23.95 5.58
CA GLY A 165 6.52 -24.04 5.31
C GLY A 165 5.88 -25.31 5.90
N PRO A 166 4.71 -25.73 5.38
CA PRO A 166 3.86 -24.98 4.46
C PRO A 166 3.20 -23.76 5.14
N PHE A 167 2.94 -22.71 4.36
CA PHE A 167 2.44 -21.43 4.84
C PHE A 167 0.94 -21.28 4.56
N PRO A 168 0.18 -20.50 5.35
CA PRO A 168 -1.15 -20.07 4.92
C PRO A 168 -1.07 -19.30 3.59
N GLY A 169 -2.02 -19.55 2.69
CA GLY A 169 -2.07 -18.95 1.37
C GLY A 169 -2.96 -17.70 1.32
N LEU A 170 -2.63 -16.75 0.46
CA LEU A 170 -3.46 -15.58 0.17
C LEU A 170 -3.45 -15.26 -1.34
N LEU A 171 -4.63 -15.17 -1.95
CA LEU A 171 -4.79 -14.65 -3.30
C LEU A 171 -5.06 -13.14 -3.22
N ASP A 172 -4.17 -12.34 -3.79
CA ASP A 172 -4.14 -10.88 -3.66
C ASP A 172 -4.68 -10.19 -4.93
N LEU A 173 -5.81 -9.49 -4.79
CA LEU A 173 -6.53 -8.82 -5.88
C LEU A 173 -6.56 -7.29 -5.68
N TRP A 174 -6.00 -6.59 -6.66
CA TRP A 174 -5.96 -5.13 -6.71
C TRP A 174 -7.22 -4.51 -7.35
N GLY A 175 -7.26 -3.17 -7.39
CA GLY A 175 -8.40 -2.42 -7.92
C GLY A 175 -8.39 -2.29 -9.45
N SER A 176 -9.12 -1.29 -9.96
CA SER A 176 -9.38 -1.10 -11.39
C SER A 176 -8.24 -0.48 -12.22
N GLU A 177 -7.09 -0.18 -11.60
CA GLU A 177 -5.92 0.38 -12.32
C GLU A 177 -5.29 -0.64 -13.28
N GLY A 178 -5.55 -1.93 -13.05
CA GLY A 178 -4.90 -3.03 -13.75
C GLY A 178 -3.42 -3.14 -13.39
N GLN A 179 -2.68 -3.84 -14.25
CA GLN A 179 -1.29 -4.21 -14.07
C GLN A 179 -1.05 -5.12 -12.85
N LEU A 180 0.06 -5.85 -12.88
CA LEU A 180 0.47 -6.68 -11.76
C LEU A 180 1.10 -5.81 -10.66
N VAL A 181 0.41 -5.69 -9.53
CA VAL A 181 0.88 -4.93 -8.36
C VAL A 181 1.31 -5.90 -7.26
N GLU A 182 2.59 -5.85 -6.90
CA GLU A 182 3.22 -6.91 -6.09
C GLU A 182 3.49 -6.53 -4.64
N TYR A 183 3.55 -5.24 -4.32
CA TYR A 183 4.13 -4.77 -3.07
C TYR A 183 3.39 -5.22 -1.80
N ARG A 184 2.06 -5.42 -1.88
CA ARG A 184 1.28 -5.97 -0.77
C ARG A 184 1.52 -7.46 -0.57
N ALA A 185 1.53 -8.25 -1.65
CA ALA A 185 1.83 -9.68 -1.60
C ALA A 185 3.26 -9.95 -1.09
N ALA A 186 4.24 -9.14 -1.54
CA ALA A 186 5.62 -9.21 -1.08
C ALA A 186 5.75 -8.96 0.43
N LEU A 187 5.06 -7.95 0.96
CA LEU A 187 5.02 -7.65 2.40
C LEU A 187 4.32 -8.75 3.20
N LEU A 188 3.19 -9.26 2.72
CA LEU A 188 2.48 -10.36 3.38
C LEU A 188 3.35 -11.64 3.47
N ALA A 189 4.12 -11.94 2.43
CA ALA A 189 5.09 -13.04 2.46
C ALA A 189 6.24 -12.78 3.43
N SER A 190 6.65 -11.53 3.58
CA SER A 190 7.63 -11.12 4.61
C SER A 190 7.13 -11.37 6.03
N HIS A 191 5.81 -11.45 6.22
CA HIS A 191 5.14 -11.76 7.50
C HIS A 191 4.58 -13.19 7.56
N GLY A 192 5.07 -14.12 6.72
CA GLY A 192 4.75 -15.55 6.85
C GLY A 192 3.53 -16.04 6.09
N ILE A 193 2.99 -15.27 5.13
CA ILE A 193 1.83 -15.65 4.31
C ILE A 193 2.24 -15.82 2.84
N ALA A 194 2.12 -17.04 2.30
CA ALA A 194 2.36 -17.28 0.87
C ALA A 194 1.30 -16.54 0.04
N SER A 195 1.73 -15.55 -0.73
CA SER A 195 0.82 -14.56 -1.33
C SER A 195 0.97 -14.54 -2.85
N LEU A 196 -0.12 -14.77 -3.57
CA LEU A 196 -0.18 -14.73 -5.03
C LEU A 196 -0.80 -13.42 -5.48
N ALA A 197 0.01 -12.49 -5.99
CA ALA A 197 -0.49 -11.29 -6.67
C ALA A 197 -1.00 -11.68 -8.05
N LEU A 198 -2.22 -11.27 -8.40
CA LEU A 198 -2.86 -11.62 -9.67
C LEU A 198 -3.28 -10.36 -10.45
N ASP A 199 -2.82 -10.24 -11.69
CA ASP A 199 -3.41 -9.32 -12.66
C ASP A 199 -4.55 -10.03 -13.39
N TYR A 200 -5.74 -9.44 -13.35
CA TYR A 200 -6.94 -9.97 -13.98
C TYR A 200 -7.64 -8.94 -14.87
N LEU A 201 -7.06 -7.74 -15.01
CA LEU A 201 -7.60 -6.67 -15.86
C LEU A 201 -6.76 -6.46 -17.11
N THR A 202 -5.44 -6.61 -16.97
CA THR A 202 -4.49 -6.52 -18.07
C THR A 202 -3.57 -7.74 -18.17
N PRO A 203 -4.02 -8.98 -17.87
CA PRO A 203 -3.16 -10.14 -18.10
C PRO A 203 -2.84 -10.26 -19.59
N LYS A 204 -1.73 -10.94 -19.91
CA LYS A 204 -1.24 -11.11 -21.29
C LYS A 204 -2.36 -11.54 -22.25
N ILE A 205 -3.16 -12.53 -21.86
CA ILE A 205 -4.28 -13.03 -22.67
C ILE A 205 -5.32 -11.94 -22.99
N THR A 206 -5.63 -11.05 -22.04
CA THR A 206 -6.57 -9.95 -22.27
C THR A 206 -5.95 -8.86 -23.14
N MET A 207 -4.65 -8.57 -22.97
CA MET A 207 -3.95 -7.61 -23.83
C MET A 207 -3.85 -8.10 -25.29
N GLU A 208 -3.68 -9.40 -25.50
CA GLU A 208 -3.54 -10.01 -26.82
C GLU A 208 -4.89 -10.23 -27.52
N THR A 209 -5.92 -10.64 -26.77
CA THR A 209 -7.23 -11.01 -27.35
C THR A 209 -8.30 -9.92 -27.23
N GLY A 210 -8.09 -8.92 -26.38
CA GLY A 210 -9.08 -7.91 -26.03
C GLY A 210 -10.23 -8.43 -25.16
N LYS A 211 -10.24 -9.72 -24.79
CA LYS A 211 -11.30 -10.34 -23.99
C LYS A 211 -10.94 -10.34 -22.52
N MET A 212 -11.89 -9.94 -21.67
CA MET A 212 -11.76 -10.03 -20.23
C MET A 212 -11.71 -11.49 -19.78
N VAL A 213 -10.96 -11.77 -18.72
CA VAL A 213 -10.90 -13.10 -18.12
C VAL A 213 -12.22 -13.47 -17.44
N ASP A 214 -12.48 -14.77 -17.30
CA ASP A 214 -13.69 -15.33 -16.70
C ASP A 214 -13.45 -15.93 -15.30
N ASN A 215 -14.46 -16.57 -14.72
CA ASN A 215 -14.32 -17.25 -13.42
C ASN A 215 -13.21 -18.30 -13.41
N GLN A 216 -13.01 -19.01 -14.53
CA GLN A 216 -12.04 -20.09 -14.63
C GLN A 216 -10.61 -19.55 -14.41
N TYR A 217 -10.32 -18.33 -14.83
CA TYR A 217 -9.04 -17.68 -14.57
C TYR A 217 -8.70 -17.59 -13.07
N PHE A 218 -9.67 -17.17 -12.26
CA PHE A 218 -9.49 -17.06 -10.81
C PHE A 218 -9.46 -18.42 -10.12
N GLU A 219 -10.25 -19.38 -10.61
CA GLU A 219 -10.21 -20.77 -10.13
C GLU A 219 -8.86 -21.43 -10.43
N THR A 220 -8.27 -21.17 -11.60
CA THR A 220 -6.93 -21.62 -11.96
C THR A 220 -5.88 -21.00 -11.04
N ALA A 221 -5.91 -19.68 -10.82
CA ALA A 221 -5.00 -19.02 -9.87
C ALA A 221 -5.13 -19.59 -8.44
N TYR A 222 -6.35 -19.86 -7.99
CA TYR A 222 -6.60 -20.51 -6.70
C TYR A 222 -6.01 -21.94 -6.66
N ARG A 223 -6.18 -22.74 -7.71
CA ARG A 223 -5.62 -24.10 -7.79
C ARG A 223 -4.09 -24.08 -7.78
N VAL A 224 -3.45 -23.16 -8.50
CA VAL A 224 -1.99 -22.98 -8.47
C VAL A 224 -1.51 -22.73 -7.05
N LEU A 225 -2.16 -21.83 -6.32
CA LEU A 225 -1.83 -21.57 -4.92
C LEU A 225 -2.12 -22.79 -4.02
N GLN A 226 -3.23 -23.49 -4.24
CA GLN A 226 -3.65 -24.65 -3.44
C GLN A 226 -2.76 -25.87 -3.61
N GLN A 227 -2.25 -26.10 -4.81
CA GLN A 227 -1.43 -27.27 -5.15
C GLN A 227 0.05 -27.04 -4.86
N HIS A 228 0.47 -25.80 -4.60
CA HIS A 228 1.86 -25.49 -4.32
C HIS A 228 2.32 -26.19 -3.02
N PRO A 229 3.44 -26.94 -3.03
CA PRO A 229 3.85 -27.79 -1.90
C PRO A 229 4.19 -27.02 -0.62
N GLN A 230 4.59 -25.75 -0.75
CA GLN A 230 4.85 -24.86 0.39
C GLN A 230 3.62 -24.10 0.87
N VAL A 231 2.41 -24.41 0.38
CA VAL A 231 1.17 -23.75 0.79
C VAL A 231 0.23 -24.74 1.46
N LEU A 232 -0.33 -24.33 2.58
CA LEU A 232 -1.41 -25.06 3.25
C LEU A 232 -2.70 -24.88 2.44
N GLY A 233 -2.94 -25.78 1.48
CA GLY A 233 -4.09 -25.71 0.57
C GLY A 233 -5.49 -25.71 1.23
N SER A 234 -5.58 -26.06 2.52
CA SER A 234 -6.79 -25.98 3.35
C SER A 234 -6.98 -24.63 4.05
N ARG A 235 -5.97 -23.75 4.01
CA ARG A 235 -5.93 -22.43 4.66
C ARG A 235 -5.54 -21.34 3.66
N ILE A 236 -6.44 -21.10 2.72
CA ILE A 236 -6.30 -20.03 1.72
C ILE A 236 -7.30 -18.91 2.03
N ALA A 237 -6.83 -17.69 2.04
CA ALA A 237 -7.64 -16.47 2.06
C ALA A 237 -7.62 -15.77 0.70
N MET A 238 -8.54 -14.84 0.50
CA MET A 238 -8.52 -13.92 -0.64
C MET A 238 -8.66 -12.49 -0.13
N LEU A 239 -7.84 -11.59 -0.66
CA LEU A 239 -7.85 -10.18 -0.29
C LEU A 239 -8.20 -9.35 -1.53
N GLY A 240 -9.32 -8.64 -1.46
CA GLY A 240 -9.78 -7.72 -2.50
C GLY A 240 -9.68 -6.28 -2.05
N LEU A 241 -9.08 -5.43 -2.89
CA LEU A 241 -9.08 -3.97 -2.74
C LEU A 241 -9.94 -3.34 -3.84
N SER A 242 -10.81 -2.40 -3.48
CA SER A 242 -11.63 -1.65 -4.45
C SER A 242 -12.39 -2.59 -5.38
N PHE A 243 -12.13 -2.56 -6.68
CA PHE A 243 -12.72 -3.45 -7.68
C PHE A 243 -12.47 -4.94 -7.41
N GLY A 244 -11.35 -5.31 -6.76
CA GLY A 244 -11.03 -6.68 -6.38
C GLY A 244 -12.01 -7.31 -5.39
N ILE A 245 -12.80 -6.50 -4.67
CA ILE A 245 -13.85 -7.01 -3.76
C ILE A 245 -14.96 -7.71 -4.54
N SER A 246 -15.37 -7.16 -5.68
CA SER A 246 -16.44 -7.73 -6.49
C SER A 246 -16.10 -9.17 -6.89
N VAL A 247 -14.88 -9.38 -7.40
CA VAL A 247 -14.34 -10.73 -7.68
C VAL A 247 -14.27 -11.56 -6.40
N THR A 248 -13.73 -11.01 -5.31
CA THR A 248 -13.55 -11.73 -4.05
C THR A 248 -14.86 -12.29 -3.51
N LEU A 249 -15.90 -11.47 -3.45
CA LEU A 249 -17.22 -11.86 -2.98
C LEU A 249 -17.88 -12.86 -3.94
N LYS A 250 -17.74 -12.65 -5.25
CA LYS A 250 -18.30 -13.56 -6.26
C LYS A 250 -17.67 -14.95 -6.19
N MET A 251 -16.34 -15.02 -6.07
CA MET A 251 -15.61 -16.28 -5.90
C MET A 251 -15.96 -16.96 -4.58
N ALA A 252 -16.06 -16.20 -3.49
CA ALA A 252 -16.41 -16.74 -2.18
C ALA A 252 -17.80 -17.36 -2.10
N VAL A 253 -18.76 -16.88 -2.91
CA VAL A 253 -20.17 -17.29 -2.86
C VAL A 253 -20.52 -18.31 -3.94
N TYR A 254 -20.10 -18.08 -5.19
CA TYR A 254 -20.65 -18.80 -6.34
C TYR A 254 -19.70 -19.84 -6.92
N SER A 255 -18.38 -19.74 -6.69
CA SER A 255 -17.45 -20.76 -7.18
C SER A 255 -17.55 -22.04 -6.36
N GLN A 256 -17.65 -23.18 -7.05
CA GLN A 256 -17.62 -24.51 -6.42
C GLN A 256 -16.19 -25.00 -6.15
N VAL A 257 -15.19 -24.31 -6.72
CA VAL A 257 -13.77 -24.68 -6.66
C VAL A 257 -13.07 -23.90 -5.54
N VAL A 258 -13.36 -22.60 -5.43
CA VAL A 258 -12.70 -21.70 -4.47
C VAL A 258 -13.25 -21.93 -3.06
N LYS A 259 -12.42 -22.49 -2.18
CA LYS A 259 -12.77 -22.80 -0.77
C LYS A 259 -11.99 -21.91 0.19
N LEU A 260 -12.42 -20.65 0.32
CA LEU A 260 -11.73 -19.69 1.19
C LEU A 260 -11.98 -19.94 2.68
N ARG A 261 -10.91 -19.86 3.47
CA ARG A 261 -10.97 -19.81 4.92
C ARG A 261 -11.42 -18.44 5.43
N CYS A 262 -11.03 -17.38 4.72
CA CYS A 262 -11.32 -15.98 5.02
C CYS A 262 -11.32 -15.15 3.72
N ALA A 263 -12.12 -14.09 3.69
CA ALA A 263 -12.05 -13.06 2.66
C ALA A 263 -11.86 -11.70 3.35
N VAL A 264 -10.90 -10.91 2.86
CA VAL A 264 -10.59 -9.57 3.35
C VAL A 264 -10.97 -8.57 2.28
N CYS A 265 -11.88 -7.65 2.59
CA CYS A 265 -12.41 -6.69 1.62
C CYS A 265 -12.12 -5.26 2.09
N ILE A 266 -11.30 -4.52 1.33
CA ILE A 266 -10.92 -3.13 1.62
C ILE A 266 -11.57 -2.16 0.62
N ASN A 267 -12.48 -1.31 1.11
CA ASN A 267 -13.08 -0.18 0.38
C ASN A 267 -13.65 -0.49 -1.02
N GLY A 268 -14.69 -1.30 -1.10
CA GLY A 268 -15.35 -1.64 -2.38
C GLY A 268 -16.84 -1.92 -2.19
N THR A 269 -17.46 -2.56 -3.18
CA THR A 269 -18.92 -2.74 -3.24
C THR A 269 -19.34 -4.20 -3.38
N HIS A 270 -20.47 -4.54 -2.76
CA HIS A 270 -21.16 -5.81 -2.92
C HIS A 270 -22.22 -5.76 -4.03
N VAL A 271 -22.46 -4.58 -4.60
CA VAL A 271 -23.37 -4.37 -5.73
C VAL A 271 -22.67 -4.78 -7.01
N GLN A 272 -23.12 -5.87 -7.60
CA GLN A 272 -22.60 -6.41 -8.85
C GLN A 272 -23.59 -7.36 -9.52
N PRO A 273 -23.59 -7.47 -10.86
CA PRO A 273 -24.38 -8.48 -11.56
C PRO A 273 -24.00 -9.88 -11.07
N VAL A 274 -24.98 -10.65 -10.60
CA VAL A 274 -24.77 -12.02 -10.12
C VAL A 274 -24.43 -12.94 -11.29
N ASP A 275 -25.17 -12.81 -12.40
CA ASP A 275 -24.97 -13.63 -13.60
C ASP A 275 -23.87 -13.09 -14.53
N GLY A 276 -23.51 -11.81 -14.41
CA GLY A 276 -22.45 -11.18 -15.20
C GLY A 276 -21.10 -11.20 -14.50
N PHE A 277 -20.00 -11.13 -15.25
CA PHE A 277 -18.64 -11.15 -14.70
C PHE A 277 -17.91 -9.81 -14.88
N LEU A 278 -16.61 -9.82 -15.22
CA LEU A 278 -15.82 -8.60 -15.31
C LEU A 278 -16.40 -7.61 -16.33
N GLU A 279 -16.82 -8.07 -17.50
CA GLU A 279 -17.33 -7.20 -18.56
C GLU A 279 -18.62 -6.50 -18.16
N GLU A 280 -19.59 -7.23 -17.62
CA GLU A 280 -20.86 -6.67 -17.14
C GLU A 280 -20.66 -5.78 -15.92
N LEU A 281 -19.73 -6.14 -15.03
CA LEU A 281 -19.37 -5.34 -13.86
C LEU A 281 -18.75 -3.99 -14.27
N PHE A 282 -17.82 -4.00 -15.24
CA PHE A 282 -17.29 -2.78 -15.84
C PHE A 282 -18.39 -2.00 -16.56
N GLY A 283 -19.27 -2.69 -17.30
CA GLY A 283 -20.42 -2.08 -17.94
C GLY A 283 -21.33 -1.37 -16.93
N TYR A 284 -21.57 -1.98 -15.77
CA TYR A 284 -22.34 -1.38 -14.68
C TYR A 284 -21.66 -0.12 -14.13
N PHE A 285 -20.36 -0.18 -13.81
CA PHE A 285 -19.65 0.99 -13.31
C PHE A 285 -19.54 2.12 -14.34
N LYS A 286 -19.32 1.77 -15.61
CA LYS A 286 -19.28 2.73 -16.71
C LYS A 286 -20.62 3.43 -16.91
N LYS A 287 -21.74 2.70 -16.83
CA LYS A 287 -23.09 3.28 -16.87
C LYS A 287 -23.36 4.24 -15.72
N ASN A 288 -22.74 4.01 -14.56
CA ASN A 288 -22.87 4.86 -13.37
C ASN A 288 -21.76 5.90 -13.22
N ALA A 289 -20.84 6.03 -14.18
CA ALA A 289 -19.68 6.93 -14.08
C ALA A 289 -20.09 8.41 -13.90
N GLY A 290 -21.27 8.82 -14.36
CA GLY A 290 -21.81 10.16 -14.14
C GLY A 290 -22.10 10.50 -12.66
N LYS A 291 -22.04 9.51 -11.76
CA LYS A 291 -22.18 9.70 -10.30
C LYS A 291 -20.85 9.95 -9.59
N ILE A 292 -19.72 9.88 -10.31
CA ILE A 292 -18.42 10.22 -9.74
C ILE A 292 -18.39 11.72 -9.50
N ARG A 293 -18.15 12.11 -8.25
CA ARG A 293 -17.96 13.52 -7.87
C ARG A 293 -16.48 13.85 -7.82
N PHE A 294 -16.15 15.13 -7.96
CA PHE A 294 -14.80 15.63 -7.78
C PHE A 294 -14.80 16.67 -6.65
N SER A 295 -13.83 16.58 -5.74
CA SER A 295 -13.60 17.61 -4.74
C SER A 295 -13.05 18.89 -5.37
N GLU A 296 -13.00 19.99 -4.62
CA GLU A 296 -12.34 21.23 -5.05
C GLU A 296 -10.85 21.01 -5.39
N GLU A 297 -10.22 20.04 -4.73
CA GLU A 297 -8.84 19.60 -4.97
C GLU A 297 -8.70 18.60 -6.15
N LYS A 298 -9.78 18.40 -6.93
CA LYS A 298 -9.87 17.47 -8.08
C LYS A 298 -9.68 15.99 -7.72
N GLU A 299 -9.96 15.61 -6.47
CA GLU A 299 -9.97 14.20 -6.07
C GLU A 299 -11.27 13.53 -6.50
N ALA A 300 -11.20 12.33 -7.07
CA ALA A 300 -12.37 11.56 -7.48
C ALA A 300 -13.03 10.86 -6.28
N ILE A 301 -14.34 11.03 -6.13
CA ILE A 301 -15.18 10.45 -5.07
C ILE A 301 -16.15 9.45 -5.71
N PHE A 302 -15.92 8.16 -5.45
CA PHE A 302 -16.69 7.04 -6.01
C PHE A 302 -17.86 6.57 -5.12
N GLN A 303 -18.13 7.27 -4.01
CA GLN A 303 -19.09 6.85 -2.99
C GLN A 303 -20.51 6.63 -3.54
N ASP A 304 -20.93 7.43 -4.53
CA ASP A 304 -22.29 7.39 -5.07
C ASP A 304 -22.44 6.44 -6.26
N LEU A 305 -21.33 5.86 -6.73
CA LEU A 305 -21.30 4.94 -7.86
C LEU A 305 -22.27 3.74 -7.68
N PRO A 306 -22.34 3.06 -6.51
CA PRO A 306 -23.30 1.99 -6.27
C PRO A 306 -24.67 2.46 -5.75
N LEU A 307 -24.92 3.78 -5.63
CA LEU A 307 -26.15 4.32 -5.04
C LEU A 307 -27.21 4.69 -6.10
N PRO A 308 -28.52 4.53 -5.79
CA PRO A 308 -29.04 3.82 -4.62
C PRO A 308 -28.69 2.32 -4.70
N ILE A 309 -28.44 1.71 -3.55
CA ILE A 309 -28.15 0.26 -3.49
C ILE A 309 -29.35 -0.49 -4.09
N PRO A 310 -29.18 -1.26 -5.18
CA PRO A 310 -30.30 -1.88 -5.88
C PRO A 310 -31.11 -2.79 -4.96
N THR A 311 -32.45 -2.78 -5.03
CA THR A 311 -33.28 -3.75 -4.31
C THR A 311 -33.28 -5.12 -5.00
N ASP A 312 -32.98 -5.14 -6.29
CA ASP A 312 -32.86 -6.36 -7.10
C ASP A 312 -31.72 -7.26 -6.60
N ARG A 313 -32.06 -8.51 -6.31
CA ARG A 313 -31.11 -9.54 -5.87
C ARG A 313 -30.18 -9.99 -6.99
N SER A 314 -30.55 -9.83 -8.26
CA SER A 314 -29.69 -10.12 -9.40
C SER A 314 -28.46 -9.20 -9.48
N LEU A 315 -28.46 -8.09 -8.72
CA LEU A 315 -27.38 -7.11 -8.66
C LEU A 315 -26.67 -7.10 -7.30
N LYS A 316 -26.85 -8.14 -6.49
CA LYS A 316 -26.28 -8.25 -5.14
C LYS A 316 -25.78 -9.66 -4.89
N VAL A 317 -24.57 -9.73 -4.33
CA VAL A 317 -24.08 -11.01 -3.81
C VAL A 317 -24.94 -11.46 -2.64
N ASP A 318 -25.42 -12.70 -2.71
CA ASP A 318 -26.18 -13.30 -1.61
C ASP A 318 -25.24 -13.77 -0.48
N SER A 319 -25.05 -12.91 0.51
CA SER A 319 -24.25 -13.20 1.70
C SER A 319 -24.79 -14.34 2.56
N GLN A 320 -26.07 -14.75 2.42
CA GLN A 320 -26.64 -15.87 3.19
C GLN A 320 -26.11 -17.23 2.69
N LEU A 321 -25.70 -17.31 1.42
CA LEU A 321 -25.08 -18.51 0.83
C LEU A 321 -23.65 -18.75 1.36
N CYS A 322 -23.04 -17.80 2.08
CA CYS A 322 -21.70 -17.96 2.66
C CYS A 322 -21.60 -19.01 3.79
N GLY A 323 -22.72 -19.61 4.23
CA GLY A 323 -22.76 -20.76 5.13
C GLY A 323 -22.67 -20.42 6.62
N ALA A 324 -23.57 -21.02 7.40
CA ALA A 324 -23.57 -21.01 8.86
C ALA A 324 -22.25 -21.55 9.41
N GLY A 325 -21.41 -20.67 9.98
CA GLY A 325 -20.12 -21.04 10.60
C GLY A 325 -18.93 -20.15 10.23
N ARG A 326 -19.03 -19.29 9.21
CA ARG A 326 -17.97 -18.31 8.87
C ARG A 326 -18.20 -17.01 9.64
N ARG A 327 -17.33 -16.69 10.61
CA ARG A 327 -17.30 -15.35 11.23
C ARG A 327 -16.72 -14.35 10.23
N TRP A 328 -17.57 -13.50 9.69
CA TRP A 328 -17.15 -12.30 8.96
C TRP A 328 -16.86 -11.20 9.96
N SER A 329 -15.64 -10.67 9.93
CA SER A 329 -15.30 -9.44 10.63
C SER A 329 -15.10 -8.39 9.55
N THR A 330 -16.07 -7.50 9.35
CA THR A 330 -15.90 -6.37 8.44
C THR A 330 -14.99 -5.36 9.12
N LEU A 331 -13.70 -5.36 8.80
CA LEU A 331 -12.82 -4.27 9.16
C LEU A 331 -13.09 -3.11 8.21
N VAL A 332 -14.05 -2.25 8.56
CA VAL A 332 -14.21 -0.95 7.89
C VAL A 332 -13.09 -0.06 8.41
N LEU A 333 -11.98 0.01 7.67
CA LEU A 333 -10.97 1.04 7.88
C LEU A 333 -11.58 2.40 7.52
N ARG A 334 -12.19 3.06 8.51
CA ARG A 334 -12.62 4.45 8.37
C ARG A 334 -11.39 5.33 8.21
N ARG A 335 -11.36 6.15 7.16
CA ARG A 335 -10.41 7.26 7.00
C ARG A 335 -10.56 8.15 8.25
N THR A 336 -9.53 8.25 9.09
CA THR A 336 -9.48 9.24 10.16
C THR A 336 -9.31 10.62 9.53
N PRO A 337 -10.20 11.60 9.77
CA PRO A 337 -10.00 12.97 9.27
C PRO A 337 -8.66 13.51 9.80
N GLY A 338 -7.81 14.01 8.92
CA GLY A 338 -6.52 14.65 9.28
C GLY A 338 -5.27 13.78 9.17
N ARG A 339 -5.38 12.46 8.92
CA ARG A 339 -4.22 11.63 8.54
C ARG A 339 -4.26 11.34 7.04
N ARG A 340 -3.29 11.88 6.29
CA ARG A 340 -3.03 11.46 4.91
C ARG A 340 -2.48 10.04 4.95
N CYS A 341 -3.34 9.03 4.99
CA CYS A 341 -2.92 7.69 4.58
C CYS A 341 -2.80 7.72 3.06
N TRP A 342 -1.67 7.24 2.55
CA TRP A 342 -1.44 7.01 1.12
C TRP A 342 -2.68 6.39 0.46
N PRO A 343 -3.12 6.88 -0.69
CA PRO A 343 -4.22 6.25 -1.41
C PRO A 343 -3.81 4.82 -1.75
N SER A 344 -4.57 3.90 -1.13
CA SER A 344 -4.49 2.44 -1.29
C SER A 344 -4.68 2.02 -2.72
#